data_AF-A0A4U9HT87-F1
#
_entry.id   AF-A0A4U9HT87-F1
#
_cell.length_a   1.000
_cell.length_b   1.000
_cell.length_c   1.000
_cell.angle_alpha   90.00
_cell.angle_beta   90.00
_cell.angle_gamma   90.00
#
_symmetry.space_group_name_H-M   'P 1'
#
loop_
_entity.id
_entity.type
_entity.pdbx_description
1 polymer ?
#
loop_
_entity_poly.entity_id
_entity_poly.type
_entity_poly.pdbx_seq_one_letter_code
_entity_poly.pdbx_strand_id
1 'polypeptide(L)'
;MNGLGGFSNSGEGGEDPARYGTNKVSRIKQVASGRFGVTPAYLVNADVIQIKVAQGAKPGEGGQLPGDKVTPYIAKLRYSVPGVTLISPPPHHDIYSIEDLAQLIFDLKQVNPKAVISVKLVSEPGVGTIATALPKPMPI
;
A
#
# COMPACT_ATOMS: atom_id res chain seq x y z
N MET A 1 7.12 17.39 -0.72
CA MET A 1 7.48 16.58 -1.90
C MET A 1 6.89 17.15 -3.18
N ASN A 2 5.57 17.29 -3.30
CA ASN A 2 4.93 17.79 -4.53
C ASN A 2 5.44 19.16 -4.99
N GLY A 3 5.59 20.13 -4.08
CA GLY A 3 6.19 21.44 -4.41
C GLY A 3 7.66 21.39 -4.85
N LEU A 4 8.36 20.28 -4.61
CA LEU A 4 9.73 20.03 -5.05
C LEU A 4 9.79 19.13 -6.29
N GLY A 5 8.64 18.77 -6.88
CA GLY A 5 8.54 17.79 -7.98
C GLY A 5 8.72 16.32 -7.57
N GLY A 6 9.02 16.04 -6.31
CA GLY A 6 9.21 14.69 -5.78
C GLY A 6 7.90 13.99 -5.35
N PHE A 7 8.02 12.73 -4.93
CA PHE A 7 6.88 11.87 -4.60
C PHE A 7 6.89 11.53 -3.10
N SER A 8 5.80 11.84 -2.40
CA SER A 8 5.56 11.33 -1.04
C SER A 8 4.67 10.08 -1.07
N ASN A 9 4.80 9.23 -0.05
CA ASN A 9 4.04 8.00 0.12
C ASN A 9 3.04 8.13 1.28
N SER A 10 1.82 7.62 1.10
CA SER A 10 0.75 7.63 2.10
C SER A 10 1.02 6.72 3.30
N GLY A 11 1.87 5.71 3.14
CA GLY A 11 2.03 4.63 4.11
C GLY A 11 0.80 3.72 4.17
N GLU A 12 0.66 2.98 5.28
CA GLU A 12 -0.30 1.87 5.41
C GLU A 12 -1.67 2.27 5.96
N GLY A 13 -1.89 3.55 6.24
CA GLY A 13 -3.02 4.03 7.05
C GLY A 13 -4.18 4.62 6.27
N GLY A 14 -4.17 4.55 4.94
CA GLY A 14 -5.08 5.31 4.09
C GLY A 14 -4.66 6.78 3.94
N GLU A 15 -5.50 7.56 3.26
CA GLU A 15 -5.32 9.01 3.12
C GLU A 15 -6.66 9.70 3.06
N ASP A 16 -6.80 10.80 3.80
CA ASP A 16 -8.01 11.62 3.82
C ASP A 16 -8.37 12.12 2.42
N PRO A 17 -9.58 11.82 1.90
CA PRO A 17 -10.07 12.33 0.63
C PRO A 17 -10.01 13.85 0.47
N ALA A 18 -10.06 14.61 1.57
CA ALA A 18 -9.89 16.07 1.53
C ALA A 18 -8.51 16.51 1.00
N ARG A 19 -7.52 15.60 0.94
CA ARG A 19 -6.20 15.87 0.35
C ARG A 19 -6.18 15.67 -1.17
N TYR A 20 -7.14 14.97 -1.74
CA TYR A 20 -7.16 14.65 -3.17
C TYR A 20 -7.36 15.92 -4.00
N GLY A 21 -6.71 16.00 -5.16
CA GLY A 21 -6.69 17.20 -5.99
C GLY A 21 -5.95 18.41 -5.39
N THR A 22 -5.31 18.27 -4.22
CA THR A 22 -4.53 19.34 -3.60
C THR A 22 -3.03 19.05 -3.66
N ASN A 23 -2.21 20.08 -3.42
CA ASN A 23 -0.75 19.91 -3.30
C ASN A 23 -0.33 19.04 -2.09
N LYS A 24 -1.26 18.66 -1.22
CA LYS A 24 -1.01 17.77 -0.08
C LYS A 24 -1.22 16.29 -0.42
N VAL A 25 -1.68 15.93 -1.62
CA VAL A 25 -1.91 14.51 -2.00
C VAL A 25 -0.60 13.72 -1.96
N SER A 26 -0.60 12.50 -1.43
CA SER A 26 0.56 11.60 -1.59
C SER A 26 0.53 10.95 -2.97
N ARG A 27 1.54 11.19 -3.81
CA ARG A 27 1.59 10.64 -5.19
C ARG A 27 1.77 9.12 -5.20
N ILE A 28 2.40 8.55 -4.17
CA ILE A 28 2.49 7.11 -3.95
C ILE A 28 1.44 6.70 -2.92
N LYS A 29 0.61 5.72 -3.26
CA LYS A 29 -0.39 5.12 -2.39
C LYS A 29 -0.02 3.68 -2.07
N GLN A 30 0.11 3.35 -0.79
CA GLN A 30 0.48 2.00 -0.39
C GLN A 30 -0.76 1.08 -0.26
N VAL A 31 -0.56 -0.19 -0.62
CA VAL A 31 -1.48 -1.31 -0.44
C VAL A 31 -0.71 -2.35 0.37
N ALA A 32 -1.05 -2.47 1.65
CA ALA A 32 -0.44 -3.39 2.61
C ALA A 32 -1.47 -4.41 3.13
N SER A 33 -1.01 -5.47 3.80
CA SER A 33 -1.82 -6.60 4.26
C SER A 33 -3.13 -6.22 4.98
N GLY A 34 -3.12 -5.20 5.83
CA GLY A 34 -4.31 -4.74 6.57
C GLY A 34 -5.35 -4.00 5.73
N ARG A 35 -5.03 -3.61 4.48
CA ARG A 35 -5.91 -2.88 3.54
C ARG A 35 -6.57 -1.61 4.12
N PHE A 36 -6.04 -1.05 5.20
CA PHE A 36 -6.61 0.11 5.86
C PHE A 36 -6.73 1.31 4.91
N GLY A 37 -7.95 1.84 4.78
CA GLY A 37 -8.23 3.00 3.95
C GLY A 37 -8.06 2.78 2.44
N VAL A 38 -7.85 1.54 1.98
CA VAL A 38 -7.77 1.21 0.55
C VAL A 38 -9.18 1.21 -0.03
N THR A 39 -9.46 2.16 -0.89
CA THR A 39 -10.75 2.33 -1.59
C THR A 39 -10.51 2.64 -3.06
N PRO A 40 -11.52 2.50 -3.96
CA PRO A 40 -11.37 2.93 -5.35
C PRO A 40 -10.93 4.39 -5.47
N ALA A 41 -11.55 5.30 -4.70
CA ALA A 41 -11.19 6.71 -4.66
C ALA A 41 -9.72 6.95 -4.24
N TYR A 42 -9.22 6.20 -3.26
CA TYR A 42 -7.83 6.24 -2.83
C TYR A 42 -6.87 5.78 -3.95
N LEU A 43 -7.21 4.68 -4.65
CA LEU A 43 -6.38 4.08 -5.70
C LEU A 43 -6.31 4.93 -6.98
N VAL A 44 -7.42 5.54 -7.40
CA VAL A 44 -7.45 6.41 -8.61
C VAL A 44 -6.73 7.74 -8.41
N ASN A 45 -6.46 8.14 -7.16
CA ASN A 45 -5.71 9.35 -6.81
C ASN A 45 -4.20 9.07 -6.58
N ALA A 46 -3.68 7.99 -7.16
CA ALA A 46 -2.28 7.60 -7.10
C ALA A 46 -1.60 7.75 -8.46
N ASP A 47 -0.36 8.25 -8.46
CA ASP A 47 0.55 8.12 -9.60
C ASP A 47 1.31 6.79 -9.54
N VAL A 48 1.58 6.32 -8.32
CA VAL A 48 2.19 5.02 -8.06
C VAL A 48 1.40 4.29 -6.99
N ILE A 49 1.04 3.04 -7.23
CA ILE A 49 0.50 2.15 -6.21
C ILE A 49 1.63 1.23 -5.76
N GLN A 50 1.92 1.21 -4.46
CA GLN A 50 2.98 0.40 -3.88
C GLN A 50 2.39 -0.79 -3.10
N ILE A 51 2.60 -2.00 -3.61
CA ILE A 51 2.30 -3.24 -2.88
C ILE A 51 3.41 -3.44 -1.85
N LYS A 52 3.07 -3.41 -0.56
CA LYS A 52 4.03 -3.55 0.53
C LYS A 52 4.04 -4.99 1.06
N VAL A 53 4.88 -5.82 0.46
CA VAL A 53 5.08 -7.21 0.89
C VAL A 53 5.79 -7.24 2.26
N ALA A 54 6.83 -6.42 2.44
CA ALA A 54 7.59 -6.39 3.68
C ALA A 54 8.21 -5.01 3.99
N GLN A 55 8.77 -4.86 5.18
CA GLN A 55 9.55 -3.69 5.59
C GLN A 55 10.79 -4.07 6.41
N GLY A 56 11.88 -3.32 6.25
CA GLY A 56 13.17 -3.68 6.86
C GLY A 56 13.20 -3.60 8.38
N ALA A 57 12.36 -2.78 9.02
CA ALA A 57 12.32 -2.65 10.48
C ALA A 57 11.78 -3.90 11.18
N LYS A 58 10.92 -4.66 10.50
CA LYS A 58 10.34 -5.92 11.01
C LYS A 58 9.91 -6.80 9.84
N PRO A 59 10.86 -7.49 9.19
CA PRO A 59 10.55 -8.45 8.14
C PRO A 59 9.72 -9.59 8.73
N GLY A 60 8.70 -10.07 8.00
CA GLY A 60 7.84 -11.16 8.45
C GLY A 60 6.73 -10.76 9.44
N GLU A 61 6.55 -9.47 9.74
CA GLU A 61 5.45 -8.96 10.56
C GLU A 61 4.61 -7.89 9.85
N GLY A 62 3.34 -7.78 10.26
CA GLY A 62 2.45 -6.70 9.81
C GLY A 62 2.71 -5.36 10.50
N GLY A 63 2.13 -4.29 9.94
CA GLY A 63 2.08 -2.98 10.59
C GLY A 63 1.41 -3.03 11.96
N GLN A 64 1.84 -2.18 12.90
CA GLN A 64 1.24 -2.09 14.23
C GLN A 64 0.95 -0.63 14.55
N LEU A 65 -0.25 -0.34 15.03
CA LEU A 65 -0.64 0.96 15.58
C LEU A 65 -1.32 0.74 16.95
N PRO A 66 -0.67 1.12 18.06
CA PRO A 66 -1.25 1.07 19.40
C PRO A 66 -2.60 1.77 19.48
N GLY A 67 -3.55 1.20 20.24
CA GLY A 67 -4.93 1.66 20.30
C GLY A 67 -5.11 3.08 20.83
N ASP A 68 -4.27 3.51 21.76
CA ASP A 68 -4.21 4.89 22.28
C ASP A 68 -3.91 5.92 21.18
N LYS A 69 -3.25 5.50 20.09
CA LYS A 69 -3.01 6.33 18.90
C LYS A 69 -4.14 6.24 17.87
N VAL A 70 -5.11 5.34 18.02
CA VAL A 70 -6.24 5.16 17.12
C VAL A 70 -7.36 6.11 17.50
N THR A 71 -7.13 7.40 17.22
CA THR A 71 -8.12 8.46 17.43
C THR A 71 -9.37 8.25 16.56
N PRO A 72 -10.52 8.91 16.86
CA PRO A 72 -11.71 8.81 16.01
C PRO A 72 -11.45 9.18 14.54
N TYR A 73 -10.55 10.14 14.30
CA TYR A 73 -10.12 10.52 12.96
C TYR A 73 -9.34 9.39 12.26
N ILE A 74 -8.37 8.78 12.94
CA ILE A 74 -7.60 7.64 12.39
C ILE A 74 -8.52 6.44 12.15
N ALA A 75 -9.41 6.14 13.10
CA ALA A 75 -10.38 5.06 13.00
C ALA A 75 -11.29 5.24 11.78
N LYS A 76 -11.79 6.47 11.55
CA LYS A 76 -12.57 6.81 10.36
C LYS A 76 -11.78 6.57 9.07
N LEU A 77 -10.53 7.02 8.98
CA LEU A 77 -9.70 6.82 7.78
C LEU A 77 -9.41 5.34 7.49
N ARG A 78 -9.32 4.52 8.55
CA ARG A 78 -8.97 3.11 8.45
C ARG A 78 -10.18 2.16 8.42
N TYR A 79 -11.40 2.69 8.54
CA TYR A 79 -12.63 1.91 8.74
C TYR A 79 -12.50 0.95 9.95
N SER A 80 -11.92 1.45 11.04
CA SER A 80 -11.68 0.68 12.26
C SER A 80 -12.41 1.27 13.47
N VAL A 81 -12.24 0.65 14.63
CA VAL A 81 -12.84 1.10 15.90
C VAL A 81 -11.86 2.04 16.63
N PRO A 82 -12.30 3.22 17.12
CA PRO A 82 -11.47 4.10 17.94
C PRO A 82 -10.96 3.39 19.21
N GLY A 83 -9.71 3.66 19.60
CA GLY A 83 -9.10 3.09 20.80
C GLY A 83 -8.63 1.63 20.69
N VAL A 84 -8.94 0.93 19.59
CA VAL A 84 -8.56 -0.48 19.39
C VAL A 84 -7.21 -0.55 18.69
N THR A 85 -6.28 -1.32 19.26
CA THR A 85 -4.97 -1.58 18.63
C THR A 85 -5.14 -2.25 17.27
N LEU A 86 -4.47 -1.71 16.25
CA LEU A 86 -4.50 -2.27 14.90
C LEU A 86 -3.19 -3.01 14.64
N ILE A 87 -3.29 -4.33 14.51
CA ILE A 87 -2.21 -5.22 14.10
C ILE A 87 -2.59 -5.76 12.73
N SER A 88 -1.86 -5.39 11.70
CA SER A 88 -2.07 -5.96 10.36
C SER A 88 -1.61 -7.42 10.36
N PRO A 89 -2.25 -8.30 9.57
CA PRO A 89 -1.73 -9.63 9.32
C PRO A 89 -0.30 -9.56 8.74
N PRO A 90 0.59 -10.52 9.05
CA PRO A 90 1.91 -10.55 8.41
C PRO A 90 1.86 -10.71 6.89
N PRO A 91 1.13 -11.70 6.32
CA PRO A 91 1.01 -11.82 4.87
C PRO A 91 -0.16 -10.96 4.34
N HIS A 92 -0.08 -10.64 3.07
CA HIS A 92 -1.26 -10.30 2.29
C HIS A 92 -2.13 -11.55 2.12
N HIS A 93 -3.40 -11.50 2.53
CA HIS A 93 -4.30 -12.67 2.43
C HIS A 93 -4.73 -13.01 1.01
N ASP A 94 -4.35 -12.19 0.04
CA ASP A 94 -4.57 -12.33 -1.40
C ASP A 94 -3.25 -12.53 -2.16
N ILE A 95 -2.14 -12.86 -1.47
CA ILE A 95 -0.84 -13.16 -2.08
C ILE A 95 -0.19 -14.34 -1.36
N TYR A 96 -0.37 -15.55 -1.87
CA TYR A 96 0.30 -16.76 -1.39
C TYR A 96 1.30 -17.33 -2.41
N SER A 97 1.27 -16.84 -3.64
CA SER A 97 2.22 -17.19 -4.70
C SER A 97 2.60 -15.99 -5.58
N ILE A 98 3.49 -16.20 -6.55
CA ILE A 98 3.87 -15.16 -7.51
C ILE A 98 2.73 -14.84 -8.49
N GLU A 99 1.90 -15.83 -8.79
CA GLU A 99 0.71 -15.69 -9.62
C GLU A 99 -0.35 -14.85 -8.91
N ASP A 100 -0.52 -15.02 -7.60
CA ASP A 100 -1.42 -14.17 -6.81
C ASP A 100 -0.96 -12.71 -6.79
N LEU A 101 0.36 -12.49 -6.69
CA LEU A 101 0.92 -11.14 -6.82
C LEU A 101 0.64 -10.56 -8.22
N ALA A 102 0.73 -11.39 -9.27
CA ALA A 102 0.36 -10.99 -10.63
C ALA A 102 -1.12 -10.60 -10.72
N GLN A 103 -2.01 -11.36 -10.08
CA GLN A 103 -3.43 -11.06 -10.02
C GLN A 103 -3.69 -9.73 -9.32
N LEU A 104 -3.06 -9.48 -8.17
CA LEU A 104 -3.22 -8.19 -7.49
C LEU A 104 -2.69 -7.02 -8.34
N ILE A 105 -1.56 -7.20 -9.05
CA ILE A 105 -1.05 -6.20 -10.00
C ILE A 105 -2.09 -5.92 -11.09
N PHE A 106 -2.70 -6.97 -11.64
CA PHE A 106 -3.75 -6.85 -12.65
C PHE A 106 -4.96 -6.07 -12.09
N ASP A 107 -5.47 -6.44 -10.92
CA ASP A 107 -6.63 -5.80 -10.30
C ASP A 107 -6.38 -4.30 -10.04
N LEU A 108 -5.21 -3.95 -9.51
CA LEU A 108 -4.83 -2.56 -9.27
C LEU A 108 -4.75 -1.76 -10.57
N LYS A 109 -4.28 -2.38 -11.66
CA LYS A 109 -4.26 -1.78 -13.00
C LYS A 109 -5.65 -1.65 -13.62
N GLN A 110 -6.57 -2.55 -13.32
CA GLN A 110 -7.98 -2.40 -13.75
C GLN A 110 -8.63 -1.20 -13.06
N VAL A 111 -8.33 -0.96 -11.78
CA VAL A 111 -8.86 0.20 -11.04
C VAL A 111 -8.21 1.51 -11.49
N ASN A 112 -6.88 1.51 -11.67
CA ASN A 112 -6.13 2.69 -12.13
C ASN A 112 -5.10 2.31 -13.20
N PRO A 113 -5.48 2.34 -14.49
CA PRO A 113 -4.60 1.95 -15.59
C PRO A 113 -3.33 2.81 -15.70
N LYS A 114 -3.42 4.07 -15.26
CA LYS A 114 -2.35 5.07 -15.37
C LYS A 114 -1.29 4.95 -14.27
N ALA A 115 -1.63 4.40 -13.11
CA ALA A 115 -0.70 4.29 -11.99
C ALA A 115 0.43 3.29 -12.28
N VAL A 116 1.66 3.65 -11.93
CA VAL A 116 2.78 2.70 -11.91
C VAL A 116 2.59 1.75 -10.72
N ILE A 117 2.83 0.45 -10.89
CA ILE A 117 2.84 -0.49 -9.77
C ILE A 117 4.28 -0.69 -9.30
N SER A 118 4.51 -0.56 -8.00
CA SER A 118 5.78 -0.88 -7.36
C SER A 118 5.59 -1.94 -6.27
N VAL A 119 6.58 -2.81 -6.10
CA VAL A 119 6.57 -3.83 -5.05
C VAL A 119 7.71 -3.52 -4.07
N LYS A 120 7.36 -3.35 -2.79
CA LYS A 120 8.34 -3.09 -1.73
C LYS A 120 8.73 -4.41 -1.05
N LEU A 121 9.97 -4.82 -1.32
CA LEU A 121 10.63 -5.99 -0.73
C LEU A 121 11.64 -5.55 0.34
N VAL A 122 12.14 -6.52 1.11
CA VAL A 122 13.28 -6.35 2.02
C VAL A 122 14.48 -7.06 1.43
N SER A 123 15.67 -6.49 1.63
CA SER A 123 16.91 -7.11 1.16
C SER A 123 17.24 -8.33 2.03
N GLU A 124 17.33 -9.47 1.38
CA GLU A 124 17.76 -10.75 1.97
C GLU A 124 18.35 -11.64 0.86
N PRO A 125 19.19 -12.64 1.20
CA PRO A 125 19.64 -13.64 0.22
C PRO A 125 18.44 -14.27 -0.50
N GLY A 126 18.44 -14.24 -1.83
CA GLY A 126 17.33 -14.73 -2.67
C GLY A 126 16.38 -13.65 -3.20
N VAL A 127 16.46 -12.40 -2.71
CA VAL A 127 15.60 -11.30 -3.20
C VAL A 127 15.75 -11.05 -4.71
N GLY A 128 16.94 -11.31 -5.28
CA GLY A 128 17.17 -11.20 -6.73
C GLY A 128 16.34 -12.18 -7.56
N THR A 129 16.16 -13.40 -7.05
CA THR A 129 15.30 -14.42 -7.68
C THR A 129 13.84 -13.96 -7.65
N ILE A 130 13.38 -13.46 -6.51
CA ILE A 130 12.03 -12.91 -6.35
C ILE A 130 11.83 -11.73 -7.30
N ALA A 131 12.78 -10.79 -7.35
CA ALA A 131 12.71 -9.60 -8.20
C ALA A 131 12.67 -9.95 -9.70
N THR A 132 13.36 -11.02 -10.11
CA THR A 132 13.35 -11.50 -11.50
C THR A 132 12.04 -12.20 -11.85
N ALA A 133 11.42 -12.89 -10.88
CA ALA A 133 10.13 -13.56 -11.04
C ALA A 133 8.93 -12.59 -10.98
N LEU A 134 9.12 -11.33 -10.56
CA LEU A 134 8.05 -10.35 -10.53
C LEU A 134 7.40 -10.21 -11.92
N PRO A 135 6.06 -10.29 -12.00
CA PRO A 135 5.35 -10.21 -13.27
C PRO A 135 5.72 -8.92 -14.01
N LYS A 136 6.15 -9.05 -15.26
CA LYS A 136 6.22 -7.89 -16.15
C LYS A 136 4.79 -7.39 -16.39
N PRO A 137 4.56 -6.06 -16.39
CA PRO A 137 3.24 -5.54 -16.71
C PRO A 137 2.84 -6.07 -18.09
N MET A 138 1.75 -6.85 -18.15
CA MET A 138 1.18 -7.27 -19.42
C MET A 138 0.67 -6.02 -20.13
N PRO A 139 0.95 -5.84 -21.44
CA PRO A 139 0.37 -4.75 -22.19
C PRO A 139 -1.15 -4.91 -22.17
N ILE A 140 -1.83 -3.89 -21.64
CA ILE A 140 -3.26 -3.65 -21.81
C ILE A 140 -3.48 -2.79 -23.04
#